data_AF-A0A4R7FIP7-F1
#
_entry.id   AF-A0A4R7FIP7-F1
#
_cell.length_a   1.000
_cell.length_b   1.000
_cell.length_c   1.000
_cell.angle_alpha   90.00
_cell.angle_beta   90.00
_cell.angle_gamma   90.00
#
_symmetry.space_group_name_H-M   'P 1'
#
loop_
_entity.id
_entity.type
_entity.pdbx_description
1 polymer ?
#
loop_
_entity_poly.entity_id
_entity_poly.type
_entity_poly.pdbx_seq_one_letter_code
_entity_poly.pdbx_strand_id
1 'polypeptide(L)'
;MTLLPPRQMDVLNFMLAFHAENDQLPPKAEIARHFGFRSPNAAQCHVDALERKGFLERNRIGNLRFARGGKCLMLDQKEVGHDQS
;
A
#
# COMPACT_ATOMS: atom_id res chain seq x y z
N MET A 1 -10.50 5.24 -18.38
CA MET A 1 -10.00 3.98 -17.81
C MET A 1 -8.52 4.14 -17.52
N THR A 2 -8.16 4.58 -16.32
CA THR A 2 -6.78 4.90 -15.95
C THR A 2 -5.99 3.63 -15.71
N LEU A 3 -5.27 3.17 -16.74
CA LEU A 3 -4.36 2.04 -16.69
C LEU A 3 -3.25 2.32 -15.67
N LEU A 4 -3.28 1.63 -14.52
CA LEU A 4 -2.10 1.54 -13.68
C LEU A 4 -1.04 0.74 -14.46
N PRO A 5 0.21 1.21 -14.54
CA PRO A 5 1.31 0.38 -15.00
C PRO A 5 1.30 -0.94 -14.22
N PRO A 6 1.59 -2.08 -14.87
CA PRO A 6 1.52 -3.39 -14.22
C PRO A 6 2.28 -3.41 -12.89
N ARG A 7 3.48 -2.80 -12.88
CA ARG A 7 4.30 -2.65 -11.66
C ARG A 7 3.63 -1.88 -10.51
N GLN A 8 2.84 -0.86 -10.79
CA GLN A 8 2.12 -0.12 -9.74
C GLN A 8 0.95 -0.95 -9.20
N MET A 9 0.32 -1.75 -10.06
CA MET A 9 -0.77 -2.65 -9.66
C MET A 9 -0.24 -3.82 -8.82
N ASP A 10 0.91 -4.40 -9.19
CA ASP A 10 1.61 -5.39 -8.39
C ASP A 10 1.95 -4.86 -6.99
N VAL A 11 2.51 -3.65 -6.90
CA VAL A 11 2.84 -3.01 -5.60
C VAL A 11 1.58 -2.81 -4.76
N LEU A 12 0.49 -2.35 -5.37
CA LEU A 12 -0.78 -2.18 -4.68
C LEU A 12 -1.34 -3.52 -4.17
N ASN A 13 -1.29 -4.56 -5.00
CA ASN A 13 -1.77 -5.89 -4.64
C ASN A 13 -0.94 -6.50 -3.49
N PHE A 14 0.38 -6.30 -3.51
CA PHE A 14 1.26 -6.70 -2.42
C PHE A 14 0.93 -5.96 -1.12
N MET A 15 0.70 -4.64 -1.18
CA MET A 15 0.29 -3.86 -0.01
C MET A 15 -1.03 -4.34 0.59
N LEU A 16 -1.99 -4.71 -0.26
CA LEU A 16 -3.29 -5.22 0.15
C LEU A 16 -3.16 -6.60 0.82
N ALA A 17 -2.41 -7.52 0.21
CA ALA A 17 -2.14 -8.83 0.80
C ALA A 17 -1.41 -8.71 2.15
N PHE A 18 -0.37 -7.88 2.22
CA PHE A 18 0.39 -7.68 3.45
C PHE A 18 -0.47 -7.07 4.57
N HIS A 19 -1.34 -6.11 4.23
CA HIS A 19 -2.28 -5.52 5.18
C HIS A 19 -3.31 -6.54 5.65
N ALA A 20 -3.83 -7.40 4.78
CA ALA A 20 -4.74 -8.48 5.15
C ALA A 20 -4.11 -9.49 6.11
N GLU A 21 -2.80 -9.72 6.01
CA GLU A 21 -2.08 -10.66 6.87
C GLU A 21 -1.58 -10.05 8.19
N ASN A 22 -1.12 -8.80 8.17
CA ASN A 22 -0.42 -8.18 9.30
C ASN A 22 -1.18 -7.03 9.98
N ASP A 23 -2.37 -6.70 9.48
CA ASP A 23 -3.19 -5.52 9.84
C ASP A 23 -2.44 -4.17 9.69
N GLN A 24 -1.28 -4.18 9.06
CA GLN A 24 -0.40 -3.02 8.91
C GLN A 24 0.04 -2.86 7.46
N LEU A 25 0.33 -1.63 7.04
CA LEU A 25 0.88 -1.39 5.72
C LEU A 25 2.36 -1.80 5.66
N PRO A 26 2.82 -2.45 4.57
CA PRO A 26 4.21 -2.82 4.47
C PRO A 26 5.08 -1.56 4.43
N PRO A 27 6.21 -1.54 5.16
CA PRO A 27 7.11 -0.41 5.09
C PRO A 27 7.75 -0.33 3.69
N LYS A 28 8.13 0.89 3.29
CA LYS A 28 8.80 1.14 1.99
C LYS A 28 9.99 0.22 1.72
N ALA A 29 10.71 -0.16 2.77
CA ALA A 29 11.85 -1.06 2.69
C ALA A 29 11.42 -2.49 2.32
N GLU A 30 10.28 -2.95 2.83
CA GLU A 30 9.79 -4.30 2.54
C GLU A 30 9.28 -4.41 1.11
N ILE A 31 8.61 -3.37 0.61
CA ILE A 31 8.23 -3.28 -0.81
C ILE A 31 9.49 -3.35 -1.70
N ALA A 32 10.55 -2.61 -1.34
CA ALA A 32 11.81 -2.66 -2.06
C ALA A 32 12.43 -4.07 -2.07
N ARG A 33 12.40 -4.77 -0.93
CA ARG A 33 12.91 -6.13 -0.77
C ARG A 33 12.09 -7.14 -1.56
N HIS A 34 10.76 -7.09 -1.44
CA HIS A 34 9.84 -8.02 -2.10
C HIS A 34 9.92 -7.93 -3.62
N PHE A 35 9.96 -6.71 -4.17
CA PHE A 35 10.05 -6.50 -5.62
C PHE A 35 11.49 -6.52 -6.16
N GLY A 36 12.50 -6.67 -5.31
CA GLY A 36 13.91 -6.64 -5.72
C GLY A 36 14.33 -5.30 -6.33
N PHE A 37 13.73 -4.19 -5.89
CA PHE A 37 14.11 -2.88 -6.38
C PHE A 37 15.55 -2.57 -5.96
N ARG A 38 16.39 -2.16 -6.92
CA ARG A 38 17.79 -1.76 -6.67
C ARG A 38 17.94 -0.59 -5.70
N SER A 39 16.87 0.14 -5.42
CA SER A 39 16.90 1.26 -4.46
C SER A 39 15.53 1.47 -3.81
N PRO A 40 15.49 1.88 -2.53
CA PRO A 40 14.25 2.22 -1.83
C PRO A 40 13.52 3.41 -2.47
N ASN A 41 14.25 4.24 -3.22
CA ASN A 41 13.70 5.37 -3.95
C ASN A 41 12.80 4.94 -5.13
N ALA A 42 13.10 3.80 -5.76
CA ALA A 42 12.26 3.24 -6.82
C ALA A 42 10.91 2.78 -6.26
N ALA A 43 10.92 2.08 -5.13
CA ALA A 43 9.70 1.72 -4.40
C ALA A 43 8.91 2.98 -4.01
N GLN A 44 9.58 4.00 -3.46
CA GLN A 44 8.95 5.29 -3.13
C GLN A 44 8.27 5.95 -4.33
N CYS A 45 8.88 5.92 -5.52
CA CYS A 45 8.27 6.49 -6.73
C CYS A 45 6.94 5.80 -7.08
N HIS A 46 6.87 4.48 -6.93
CA HIS A 46 5.62 3.74 -7.13
C HIS A 46 4.58 4.08 -6.06
N VAL A 47 4.98 4.19 -4.79
CA VAL A 47 4.10 4.59 -3.69
C VAL A 47 3.56 6.02 -3.89
N ASP A 48 4.42 6.97 -4.26
CA ASP A 48 4.04 8.37 -4.54
C ASP A 48 3.05 8.44 -5.70
N ALA A 49 3.23 7.60 -6.73
CA ALA A 49 2.28 7.51 -7.83
C ALA A 49 0.91 6.94 -7.39
N LEU A 50 0.87 5.99 -6.46
CA LEU A 50 -0.37 5.46 -5.87
C LEU A 50 -1.04 6.49 -4.96
N GLU A 51 -0.26 7.27 -4.22
CA GLU A 51 -0.71 8.38 -3.38
C GLU A 51 -1.35 9.50 -4.22
N ARG A 52 -0.67 9.95 -5.27
CA ARG A 52 -1.21 10.93 -6.23
C ARG A 52 -2.49 10.47 -6.92
N LYS A 53 -2.66 9.16 -7.06
CA LYS A 53 -3.86 8.55 -7.65
C LYS A 53 -5.00 8.38 -6.65
N GLY A 54 -4.77 8.67 -5.36
CA GLY A 54 -5.78 8.56 -4.31
C GLY A 54 -6.01 7.13 -3.80
N PHE A 55 -5.07 6.20 -4.01
CA PHE A 55 -5.13 4.87 -3.37
C PHE A 55 -4.49 4.88 -1.97
N LEU A 56 -3.50 5.74 -1.77
CA LEU A 56 -2.77 5.90 -0.51
C LEU A 56 -2.83 7.36 -0.06
N GLU A 57 -2.71 7.58 1.24
CA GLU A 57 -2.64 8.89 1.85
C GLU A 57 -1.59 8.87 2.98
N ARG A 58 -0.91 9.99 3.21
CA ARG A 58 -0.03 10.15 4.38
C ARG A 58 -0.76 10.89 5.48
N ASN A 59 -0.75 10.30 6.68
CA ASN A 59 -1.21 10.96 7.89
C ASN A 59 -0.24 12.09 8.28
N ARG A 60 -0.69 13.00 9.15
CA ARG A 60 0.08 14.15 9.67
C ARG A 60 1.41 13.76 10.35
N ILE A 61 1.51 12.52 10.80
CA ILE A 61 2.69 11.91 11.43
C ILE A 61 3.65 11.22 10.43
N GLY A 62 3.36 11.25 9.13
CA GLY A 62 4.18 10.63 8.08
C GLY A 62 3.92 9.14 7.85
N ASN A 63 2.97 8.54 8.56
CA ASN A 63 2.53 7.16 8.35
C ASN A 63 1.63 7.07 7.10
N LEU A 64 1.85 6.04 6.28
CA LEU A 64 1.00 5.72 5.14
C LEU A 64 -0.29 5.05 5.62
N ARG A 65 -1.41 5.35 4.95
CA ARG A 65 -2.72 4.74 5.15
C ARG A 65 -3.39 4.56 3.79
N PHE A 66 -4.26 3.56 3.65
CA PHE A 66 -5.17 3.50 2.51
C PHE A 66 -6.18 4.65 2.54
N ALA A 67 -6.41 5.28 1.39
CA ALA A 67 -7.36 6.37 1.27
C ALA A 67 -8.79 5.87 1.59
N ARG A 68 -9.50 6.58 2.49
CA ARG A 68 -10.88 6.22 2.91
C ARG A 68 -11.92 6.36 1.79
N GLY A 69 -11.61 7.11 0.73
CA GLY A 69 -12.54 7.43 -0.34
C GLY A 69 -12.03 7.01 -1.71
N GLY A 70 -12.63 5.96 -2.27
CA GLY A 70 -12.93 5.95 -3.69
C GLY A 70 -11.88 5.39 -4.66
N LYS A 71 -11.26 4.24 -4.36
CA LYS A 71 -11.08 3.08 -5.29
C LYS A 71 -10.80 1.80 -4.50
N CYS A 72 -11.40 1.67 -3.32
CA CYS A 72 -11.44 0.41 -2.60
C CYS A 72 -12.41 -0.51 -3.36
N LEU A 73 -11.89 -1.24 -4.36
CA LEU A 73 -12.56 -2.44 -4.83
C LEU A 73 -12.44 -3.43 -3.67
N MET A 74 -13.56 -3.63 -2.99
CA MET A 74 -13.96 -4.86 -2.32
C MET A 74 -12.84 -5.91 -2.21
N LEU A 75 -12.07 -5.85 -1.13
CA LEU A 75 -11.40 -7.02 -0.59
C LEU A 75 -11.96 -7.20 0.81
N ASP A 76 -12.73 -8.28 0.91
CA ASP A 76 -13.46 -8.84 2.05
C ASP A 76 -13.05 -8.30 3.42
N GLN A 77 -14.03 -7.73 4.12
CA GLN A 77 -13.95 -7.33 5.51
C GLN A 77 -13.68 -8.55 6.39
N LYS A 78 -12.47 -8.68 6.91
CA LYS A 78 -12.26 -9.34 8.20
C LYS A 78 -11.57 -8.37 9.15
N GLU A 79 -12.41 -7.81 10.01
CA GLU A 79 -12.09 -7.35 11.35
C GLU A 79 -11.04 -8.27 12.00
N VAL A 80 -9.79 -7.80 12.09
CA VAL A 80 -8.80 -8.41 12.98
C VAL A 80 -8.63 -7.46 14.15
N GLY A 81 -9.31 -7.79 15.25
CA GLY A 81 -9.14 -7.12 16.53
C GLY A 81 -7.70 -7.23 16.97
N HIS A 82 -6.99 -6.10 17.01
CA HIS A 82 -5.68 -6.02 17.62
C HIS A 82 -5.85 -5.78 19.13
N ASP A 83 -5.88 -6.90 19.86
CA ASP A 83 -5.64 -6.96 21.29
C ASP A 83 -4.21 -6.46 21.59
N GLN A 84 -4.08 -5.32 22.27
CA GLN A 84 -2.84 -4.97 22.95
C GLN A 84 -3.14 -4.97 24.44
N SER A 85 -2.81 -6.09 25.09
CA SER A 85 -2.79 -6.22 26.54
C SER A 85 -1.41 -5.91 27.12
#